data_AF-A0A073KDR4-F1
#
_entry.id   AF-A0A073KDR4-F1
#
_cell.length_a   1.000
_cell.length_b   1.000
_cell.length_c   1.000
_cell.angle_alpha   90.00
_cell.angle_beta   90.00
_cell.angle_gamma   90.00
#
_symmetry.space_group_name_H-M   'P 1'
#
loop_
_entity.id
_entity.type
_entity.pdbx_description
1 polymer ?
#
loop_
_entity_poly.entity_id
_entity_poly.type
_entity_poly.pdbx_seq_one_letter_code
_entity_poly.pdbx_strand_id
1 'polypeptide(L)'
;MKYEYDDSLHLHLDYFGDEFDVESIAYKRKHEDVWDVFFNFAFYGIPQVQVQEEGYMDEYAGYYVFSVHANDLSWEFGSAKFEEWILENGILEKAVQK
;
A
#
# COMPACT_ATOMS: atom_id res chain seq x y z
N MET A 1 0.79 -1.06 -17.34
CA MET A 1 1.38 -0.26 -16.26
C MET A 1 2.03 0.99 -16.83
N LYS A 2 1.84 2.14 -16.19
CA LYS A 2 2.33 3.45 -16.68
C LYS A 2 3.82 3.68 -16.41
N TYR A 3 4.40 2.99 -15.42
CA TYR A 3 5.78 3.18 -14.97
C TYR A 3 6.58 1.88 -15.03
N GLU A 4 7.90 2.01 -15.13
CA GLU A 4 8.85 0.92 -14.93
C GLU A 4 9.31 0.90 -13.47
N TYR A 5 9.31 -0.29 -12.86
CA TYR A 5 9.75 -0.51 -11.48
C TYR A 5 11.15 -1.10 -11.44
N ASP A 6 11.85 -0.89 -10.32
CA ASP A 6 13.10 -1.57 -10.04
C ASP A 6 12.81 -2.96 -9.48
N ASP A 7 13.07 -4.00 -10.27
CA ASP A 7 12.80 -5.40 -9.91
C ASP A 7 13.57 -5.88 -8.66
N SER A 8 14.57 -5.13 -8.21
CA SER A 8 15.35 -5.44 -7.01
C SER A 8 14.83 -4.77 -5.74
N LEU A 9 13.90 -3.82 -5.86
CA LEU A 9 13.43 -2.99 -4.75
C LEU A 9 11.90 -3.04 -4.61
N HIS A 10 11.48 -3.68 -3.52
CA HIS A 10 10.13 -3.58 -2.99
C HIS A 10 10.18 -3.54 -1.47
N LEU A 11 9.13 -3.00 -0.88
CA LEU A 11 8.98 -2.93 0.57
C LEU A 11 7.56 -3.30 0.95
N HIS A 12 7.44 -4.18 1.91
CA HIS A 12 6.17 -4.49 2.52
C HIS A 12 5.85 -3.48 3.62
N LEU A 13 4.61 -2.96 3.63
CA LEU A 13 4.15 -1.94 4.57
C LEU A 13 2.97 -2.48 5.36
N ASP A 14 3.13 -2.49 6.68
CA ASP A 14 2.20 -3.12 7.59
C ASP A 14 1.18 -2.14 8.17
N TYR A 15 -0.03 -2.64 8.37
CA TYR A 15 -1.02 -2.07 9.27
C TYR A 15 -1.34 -3.11 10.36
N PHE A 16 -1.15 -2.71 11.61
CA PHE A 16 -1.51 -3.51 12.78
C PHE A 16 -2.85 -3.01 13.33
N GLY A 17 -3.92 -3.72 12.98
CA GLY A 17 -5.28 -3.47 13.46
C GLY A 17 -5.60 -4.29 14.71
N ASP A 18 -6.68 -3.95 15.40
CA ASP A 18 -7.10 -4.72 16.59
C ASP A 18 -7.66 -6.11 16.23
N GLU A 19 -8.32 -6.24 15.08
CA GLU A 19 -8.94 -7.48 14.65
C GLU A 19 -8.12 -8.23 13.59
N PHE A 20 -7.44 -7.52 12.69
CA PHE A 20 -6.65 -8.10 11.60
C PHE A 20 -5.45 -7.21 11.23
N ASP A 21 -4.33 -7.88 10.99
CA ASP A 21 -3.13 -7.27 10.39
C ASP A 21 -3.21 -7.41 8.87
N VAL A 22 -2.87 -6.34 8.16
CA VAL A 22 -2.82 -6.34 6.68
C VAL A 22 -1.55 -5.68 6.19
N GLU A 23 -1.13 -6.06 5.00
CA GLU A 23 0.12 -5.63 4.40
C GLU A 23 -0.12 -5.14 2.97
N SER A 24 0.58 -4.08 2.57
CA SER A 24 0.67 -3.61 1.20
C SER A 24 2.09 -3.77 0.67
N ILE A 25 2.25 -3.71 -0.65
CA ILE A 25 3.57 -3.78 -1.30
C ILE A 25 3.84 -2.45 -2.01
N ALA A 26 4.96 -1.83 -1.66
CA ALA A 26 5.48 -0.64 -2.31
C ALA A 26 6.58 -1.03 -3.30
N TYR A 27 6.45 -0.59 -4.56
CA TYR A 27 7.48 -0.76 -5.59
C TYR A 27 8.14 0.57 -5.93
N LYS A 28 9.48 0.57 -5.97
CA LYS A 28 10.28 1.74 -6.35
C LYS A 28 10.18 1.95 -7.86
N ARG A 29 9.77 3.14 -8.30
CA ARG A 29 9.90 3.54 -9.70
C ARG A 29 11.38 3.65 -10.06
N LYS A 30 11.76 3.07 -11.20
CA LYS A 30 13.17 2.95 -11.65
C LYS A 30 13.85 4.29 -11.95
N HIS A 31 13.06 5.30 -12.33
CA HIS A 31 13.57 6.57 -12.84
C HIS A 31 13.12 7.79 -12.01
N GLU A 32 12.45 7.56 -10.89
CA GLU A 32 11.85 8.63 -10.08
C GLU A 32 12.03 8.35 -8.58
N ASP A 33 12.10 9.42 -7.79
CA ASP A 33 12.04 9.35 -6.33
C ASP A 33 10.61 9.14 -5.83
N VAL A 34 10.01 8.04 -6.29
CA VAL A 34 8.63 7.67 -6.02
C VAL A 34 8.52 6.16 -5.77
N TRP A 35 7.75 5.81 -4.76
CA TRP A 35 7.29 4.46 -4.47
C TRP A 35 5.78 4.40 -4.69
N ASP A 36 5.31 3.49 -5.53
CA ASP A 36 3.88 3.23 -5.69
C ASP A 36 3.46 2.09 -4.77
N VAL A 37 2.39 2.30 -4.00
CA VAL A 37 1.87 1.34 -3.05
C VAL A 37 0.66 0.63 -3.66
N PHE A 38 0.65 -0.68 -3.52
CA PHE A 38 -0.39 -1.58 -4.02
C PHE A 38 -0.97 -2.41 -2.89
N PHE A 39 -2.29 -2.59 -2.90
CA PHE A 39 -2.99 -3.35 -1.88
C PHE A 39 -3.87 -4.44 -2.47
N ASN A 40 -3.75 -5.64 -1.90
CA ASN A 40 -4.49 -6.82 -2.32
C ASN A 40 -5.75 -7.03 -1.48
N PHE A 41 -6.79 -6.28 -1.80
CA PHE A 41 -8.11 -6.38 -1.17
C PHE A 41 -8.65 -7.82 -1.14
N ALA A 42 -8.51 -8.55 -2.25
CA ALA A 42 -9.06 -9.89 -2.40
C ALA A 42 -8.39 -10.91 -1.47
N PHE A 43 -7.07 -10.81 -1.29
CA PHE A 43 -6.32 -11.68 -0.37
C PHE A 43 -6.82 -11.57 1.07
N TYR A 44 -7.19 -10.36 1.51
CA TYR A 44 -7.71 -10.10 2.85
C TYR A 44 -9.23 -10.20 2.96
N GLY A 45 -9.95 -10.52 1.87
CA GLY A 45 -11.41 -10.55 1.86
C GLY A 45 -12.06 -9.18 2.09
N ILE A 46 -11.32 -8.10 1.84
CA ILE A 46 -11.78 -6.72 2.00
C ILE A 46 -12.47 -6.26 0.71
N PRO A 47 -13.64 -5.60 0.77
CA PRO A 47 -14.25 -5.00 -0.42
C PRO A 47 -13.32 -3.94 -1.03
N GLN A 48 -13.21 -3.92 -2.36
CA GLN A 48 -12.46 -2.89 -3.05
C GLN A 48 -13.09 -1.51 -2.84
N VAL A 49 -12.31 -0.53 -2.39
CA VAL A 49 -12.78 0.84 -2.12
C VAL A 49 -12.03 1.83 -3.01
N GLN A 50 -12.75 2.61 -3.81
CA GLN A 50 -12.25 3.79 -4.54
C GLN A 50 -11.00 3.62 -5.46
N VAL A 51 -10.59 2.39 -5.81
CA VAL A 51 -9.48 2.18 -6.76
C VAL A 51 -9.97 2.13 -8.21
N GLN A 52 -9.12 2.57 -9.13
CA GLN A 52 -9.37 2.51 -10.58
C GLN A 52 -8.85 1.17 -11.12
N GLU A 53 -9.60 0.52 -12.01
CA GLU A 53 -9.21 -0.78 -12.62
C GLU A 53 -7.87 -0.70 -13.36
N GLU A 54 -7.54 0.45 -13.95
CA GLU A 54 -6.25 0.69 -14.63
C GLU A 54 -5.04 0.69 -13.67
N GLY A 55 -5.28 0.69 -12.36
CA GLY A 55 -4.27 0.63 -11.31
C GLY A 55 -3.89 -0.80 -10.87
N TYR A 56 -4.42 -1.85 -11.49
CA TYR A 56 -4.08 -3.23 -11.14
C TYR A 56 -2.63 -3.60 -11.56
N MET A 57 -1.86 -4.13 -10.60
CA MET A 57 -0.50 -4.65 -10.82
C MET A 57 -0.54 -6.14 -11.19
N ASP A 58 -0.90 -6.98 -10.23
CA ASP A 58 -0.98 -8.44 -10.37
C ASP A 58 -1.75 -9.07 -9.19
N GLU A 59 -1.84 -10.40 -9.18
CA GLU A 59 -2.59 -11.18 -8.19
C GLU A 59 -1.97 -11.18 -6.79
N TYR A 60 -0.71 -10.77 -6.66
CA TYR A 60 0.02 -10.70 -5.39
C TYR A 60 -0.08 -9.31 -4.77
N ALA A 61 0.25 -8.27 -5.53
CA ALA A 61 0.27 -6.88 -5.08
C ALA A 61 -1.12 -6.21 -5.10
N GLY A 62 -1.98 -6.60 -6.04
CA GLY A 62 -3.32 -6.03 -6.16
C GLY A 62 -3.36 -4.68 -6.85
N TYR A 63 -4.07 -3.71 -6.28
CA TYR A 63 -4.38 -2.43 -6.92
C TYR A 63 -3.58 -1.28 -6.34
N TYR A 64 -3.19 -0.34 -7.20
CA TYR A 64 -2.60 0.92 -6.80
C TYR A 64 -3.51 1.68 -5.84
N VAL A 65 -2.93 2.20 -4.76
CA VAL A 65 -3.65 2.97 -3.73
C VAL A 65 -3.13 4.39 -3.58
N PHE A 66 -1.82 4.58 -3.50
CA PHE A 66 -1.18 5.90 -3.42
C PHE A 66 0.31 5.82 -3.79
N SER A 67 0.99 6.97 -3.81
CA SER A 67 2.43 7.06 -4.02
C SER A 67 3.11 7.83 -2.90
N VAL A 68 4.34 7.45 -2.55
CA VAL A 68 5.23 8.16 -1.62
C VAL A 68 6.39 8.75 -2.39
N HIS A 69 6.59 10.07 -2.27
CA HIS A 69 7.73 10.77 -2.88
C HIS A 69 8.95 10.68 -1.97
N ALA A 70 9.81 9.70 -2.22
CA ALA A 70 11.05 9.48 -1.49
C ALA A 70 12.08 8.75 -2.36
N ASN A 71 13.36 9.10 -2.21
CA ASN A 71 14.44 8.34 -2.83
C ASN A 71 14.51 6.93 -2.18
N ASP A 72 14.65 6.90 -0.86
CA ASP A 72 14.62 5.71 -0.02
C ASP A 72 13.38 5.75 0.89
N LEU A 73 12.75 4.61 1.12
CA LEU A 73 11.54 4.47 1.92
C LEU A 73 11.83 3.53 3.08
N SER A 74 11.75 4.03 4.31
CA SER A 74 11.84 3.17 5.49
C SER A 74 10.51 2.47 5.76
N TRP A 75 10.59 1.30 6.39
CA TRP A 75 9.42 0.55 6.82
C TRP A 75 8.53 1.39 7.75
N GLU A 76 9.09 2.05 8.76
CA GLU A 76 8.31 2.84 9.72
C GLU A 76 7.53 3.96 9.05
N PHE A 77 8.18 4.69 8.14
CA PHE A 77 7.53 5.80 7.44
C PHE A 77 6.49 5.31 6.43
N GLY A 78 6.80 4.25 5.68
CA GLY A 78 5.87 3.67 4.72
C GLY A 78 4.65 3.06 5.40
N SER A 79 4.84 2.27 6.46
CA SER A 79 3.76 1.66 7.24
C SER A 79 2.87 2.73 7.88
N ALA A 80 3.44 3.84 8.37
CA ALA A 80 2.65 4.98 8.84
C ALA A 80 1.79 5.60 7.73
N LYS A 81 2.31 5.74 6.49
CA LYS A 81 1.52 6.24 5.34
C LYS A 81 0.43 5.27 4.90
N PHE A 82 0.72 3.97 4.97
CA PHE A 82 -0.29 2.97 4.68
C PHE A 82 -1.40 2.95 5.75
N GLU A 83 -1.05 3.06 7.03
CA GLU A 83 -2.02 3.22 8.12
C GLU A 83 -2.90 4.47 7.93
N GLU A 84 -2.30 5.63 7.64
CA GLU A 84 -3.04 6.86 7.31
C GLU A 84 -4.07 6.60 6.19
N TRP A 85 -3.64 5.96 5.09
CA TRP A 85 -4.52 5.68 3.97
C TRP A 85 -5.66 4.70 4.31
N ILE A 86 -5.40 3.64 5.08
CA ILE A 86 -6.41 2.67 5.54
C ILE A 86 -7.51 3.39 6.34
N LEU A 87 -7.10 4.24 7.28
CA LEU A 87 -8.01 4.96 8.18
C LEU A 87 -8.80 6.04 7.46
N GLU A 88 -8.17 6.83 6.58
CA GLU A 88 -8.83 7.88 5.81
C GLU A 88 -9.90 7.33 4.84
N ASN A 89 -9.70 6.12 4.33
CA ASN A 89 -10.64 5.46 3.42
C ASN A 89 -11.67 4.59 4.14
N GLY A 90 -11.62 4.51 5.48
CA GLY A 90 -12.54 3.69 6.28
C GLY A 90 -12.47 2.20 5.94
N ILE A 91 -11.28 1.71 5.59
CA ILE A 91 -11.08 0.31 5.19
C ILE A 91 -11.02 -0.59 6.43
N LEU A 92 -10.29 -0.15 7.46
CA LEU A 92 -10.23 -0.77 8.79
C LEU A 92 -10.29 0.33 9.85
N GLU A 93 -10.71 -0.04 11.05
CA GLU A 93 -10.73 0.85 12.21
C GLU A 93 -9.66 0.44 13.23
N LYS A 94 -9.03 1.43 13.85
CA LYS A 94 -8.16 1.23 15.03
C LYS A 94 -8.92 1.74 16.24
N ALA A 95 -9.22 0.90 17.22
CA ALA A 95 -9.81 1.35 18.46
C ALA A 95 -8.77 2.22 19.18
N VAL A 96 -9.10 3.48 19.41
CA VAL A 96 -8.28 4.32 20.30
C VAL A 96 -8.37 3.72 21.69
N GLN A 97 -7.31 3.03 22.13
CA GLN A 97 -7.16 2.64 23.53
C GLN A 97 -7.15 3.92 24.36
N LYS A 98 -8.19 4.10 25.18
CA LYS A 98 -8.35 5.21 26.12
C LYS A 98 -7.52 4.99 27.38
#